data_AF-A0A7V4PLE9-F1
#
_entry.id   AF-A0A7V4PLE9-F1
#
_cell.length_a   1.000
_cell.length_b   1.000
_cell.length_c   1.000
_cell.angle_alpha   90.00
_cell.angle_beta   90.00
_cell.angle_gamma   90.00
#
_symmetry.space_group_name_H-M   'P 1'
#
loop_
_entity.id
_entity.type
_entity.pdbx_description
1 polymer ?
#
loop_
_entity_poly.entity_id
_entity_poly.type
_entity_poly.pdbx_seq_one_letter_code
_entity_poly.pdbx_strand_id
1 'polypeptide(L)'
;MEYWGKEETNREQKMMTKKRVIGFIFIFIFAFVFAYYKSILRMAAEFMAPENLEVAETIIIESSEIVRENAVKMGIDLILKKKANSLVLVYQNSHDEKVFGRPSDYAAFLAEKLENWGLKREQILIVEVPKEHPVTLAEARIVLQKIAQKKVKKAILLAEGFHTRRSFWTYKRVGEELDIKIFPLPCFLKYRKETWWQDNQGIREFFAESIKYLYYLIRGYIPIKSLVMM
;
A
#
# COMPACT_ATOMS: atom_id res chain seq x y z
N MET A 1 -8.87 -2.33 67.98
CA MET A 1 -8.14 -1.41 67.06
C MET A 1 -7.01 -2.09 66.27
N GLU A 2 -6.42 -3.18 66.78
CA GLU A 2 -5.23 -3.81 66.15
C GLU A 2 -5.50 -4.59 64.84
N TYR A 3 -6.73 -5.08 64.63
CA TYR A 3 -7.11 -5.83 63.42
C TYR A 3 -7.22 -4.96 62.17
N TRP A 4 -7.57 -3.68 62.30
CA TRP A 4 -7.76 -2.77 61.17
C TRP A 4 -6.41 -2.33 60.55
N GLY A 5 -5.37 -2.14 61.35
CA GLY A 5 -4.04 -1.73 60.86
C GLY A 5 -3.34 -2.78 59.99
N LYS A 6 -3.50 -4.07 60.30
CA LYS A 6 -2.88 -5.16 59.53
C LYS A 6 -3.47 -5.32 58.13
N GLU A 7 -4.76 -5.09 57.94
CA GLU A 7 -5.38 -5.15 56.60
C GLU A 7 -4.93 -4.00 55.71
N GLU A 8 -4.75 -2.81 56.28
CA GLU A 8 -4.32 -1.62 55.57
C GLU A 8 -2.86 -1.74 55.11
N THR A 9 -1.95 -2.20 55.98
CA THR A 9 -0.54 -2.46 55.62
C THR A 9 -0.38 -3.55 54.55
N ASN A 10 -1.21 -4.59 54.59
CA ASN A 10 -1.16 -5.69 53.61
C ASN A 10 -1.72 -5.24 52.24
N ARG A 11 -2.71 -4.33 52.22
CA ARG A 11 -3.19 -3.67 50.99
C ARG A 11 -2.13 -2.75 50.39
N GLU A 12 -1.43 -1.97 51.19
CA GLU A 12 -0.35 -1.10 50.74
C GLU A 12 0.84 -1.89 50.17
N GLN A 13 1.27 -2.97 50.84
CA GLN A 13 2.33 -3.86 50.33
C GLN A 13 1.94 -4.56 49.01
N LYS A 14 0.69 -5.01 48.88
CA LYS A 14 0.18 -5.57 47.61
C LYS A 14 0.15 -4.52 46.50
N MET A 15 -0.25 -3.29 46.80
CA MET A 15 -0.20 -2.17 45.84
C MET A 15 1.22 -1.84 45.40
N MET A 16 2.17 -1.79 46.34
CA MET A 16 3.59 -1.52 46.05
C MET A 16 4.21 -2.63 45.19
N THR A 17 3.90 -3.89 45.49
CA THR A 17 4.34 -5.04 44.69
C THR A 17 3.75 -4.99 43.28
N LYS A 18 2.44 -4.68 43.14
CA LYS A 18 1.78 -4.52 41.84
C LYS A 18 2.40 -3.40 41.00
N LYS A 19 2.69 -2.23 41.60
CA LYS A 19 3.37 -1.11 40.92
C LYS A 19 4.76 -1.49 40.44
N ARG A 20 5.54 -2.22 41.25
CA ARG A 20 6.86 -2.74 40.86
C ARG A 20 6.77 -3.71 39.70
N VAL A 21 5.84 -4.67 39.74
CA VAL A 21 5.61 -5.62 38.64
C VAL A 21 5.24 -4.90 37.35
N ILE A 22 4.33 -3.93 37.41
CA ILE A 22 3.98 -3.11 36.24
C ILE A 22 5.20 -2.36 35.69
N GLY A 23 6.01 -1.76 36.57
CA GLY A 23 7.26 -1.10 36.16
C GLY A 23 8.23 -2.05 35.46
N PHE A 24 8.44 -3.26 36.00
CA PHE A 24 9.27 -4.28 35.37
C PHE A 24 8.73 -4.71 34.00
N ILE A 25 7.41 -4.84 33.85
CA ILE A 25 6.79 -5.14 32.55
C ILE A 25 7.09 -4.05 31.54
N PHE A 26 6.94 -2.77 31.90
CA PHE A 26 7.26 -1.67 30.99
C PHE A 26 8.74 -1.63 30.60
N ILE A 27 9.65 -1.83 31.55
CA ILE A 27 11.10 -1.89 31.27
C ILE A 27 11.39 -3.07 30.33
N PHE A 28 10.79 -4.24 30.58
CA PHE A 28 10.96 -5.41 29.75
C PHE A 28 10.45 -5.19 28.32
N ILE A 29 9.25 -4.61 28.16
CA ILE A 29 8.69 -4.26 26.84
C ILE A 29 9.61 -3.26 26.14
N PHE A 30 10.07 -2.22 26.84
CA PHE A 30 10.97 -1.23 26.26
C PHE A 30 12.30 -1.84 25.83
N ALA A 31 12.92 -2.65 26.69
CA ALA A 31 14.15 -3.37 26.37
C ALA A 31 13.97 -4.33 25.19
N PHE A 32 12.82 -5.03 25.12
CA PHE A 32 12.48 -5.89 24.00
C PHE A 32 12.33 -5.09 22.71
N VAL A 33 11.53 -4.03 22.70
CA VAL A 33 11.36 -3.16 21.53
C VAL A 33 12.70 -2.59 21.09
N PHE A 34 13.53 -2.13 22.03
CA PHE A 34 14.86 -1.60 21.73
C PHE A 34 15.80 -2.66 21.16
N ALA A 35 15.80 -3.88 21.70
CA ALA A 35 16.64 -4.97 21.21
C ALA A 35 16.21 -5.46 19.81
N TYR A 36 14.91 -5.45 19.52
CA TYR A 36 14.33 -6.02 18.29
C TYR A 36 13.76 -4.99 17.31
N TYR A 37 14.04 -3.69 17.49
CA TYR A 37 13.40 -2.61 16.72
C TYR A 37 13.53 -2.80 15.21
N LYS A 38 14.70 -3.22 14.71
CA LYS A 38 14.93 -3.45 13.27
C LYS A 38 14.02 -4.54 12.72
N SER A 39 13.84 -5.65 13.45
CA SER A 39 12.96 -6.74 13.04
C SER A 39 11.50 -6.31 13.04
N ILE A 40 11.07 -5.59 14.09
CA ILE A 40 9.71 -5.04 14.19
C ILE A 40 9.42 -4.09 13.01
N LEU A 41 10.36 -3.19 12.70
CA LEU A 41 10.19 -2.22 11.61
C LEU A 41 10.20 -2.88 10.22
N ARG A 42 10.95 -3.98 10.04
CA ARG A 42 10.90 -4.79 8.81
C ARG A 42 9.56 -5.51 8.66
N MET A 43 9.06 -6.15 9.72
CA MET A 43 7.74 -6.77 9.71
C MET A 43 6.63 -5.75 9.41
N ALA A 44 6.74 -4.54 9.99
CA ALA A 44 5.82 -3.45 9.71
C ALA A 44 5.86 -3.02 8.23
N ALA A 45 7.06 -2.97 7.62
CA ALA A 45 7.20 -2.70 6.20
C ALA A 45 6.63 -3.81 5.32
N GLU A 46 6.85 -5.09 5.66
CA GLU A 46 6.27 -6.23 4.94
C GLU A 46 4.74 -6.22 5.01
N PHE A 47 4.18 -5.87 6.18
CA PHE A 47 2.75 -5.69 6.34
C PHE A 47 2.19 -4.56 5.45
N MET A 48 2.85 -3.40 5.42
CA MET A 48 2.40 -2.23 4.64
C MET A 48 2.75 -2.30 3.14
N ALA A 49 3.67 -3.17 2.76
CA ALA A 49 4.08 -3.40 1.38
C ALA A 49 4.16 -4.90 1.10
N PRO A 50 2.99 -5.58 1.08
CA PRO A 50 2.92 -7.00 0.76
C PRO A 50 3.36 -7.23 -0.68
N GLU A 51 4.06 -8.32 -0.93
CA GLU A 51 4.58 -8.68 -2.24
C GLU A 51 4.21 -10.12 -2.54
N ASN A 52 3.55 -10.35 -3.67
CA ASN A 52 3.29 -11.68 -4.21
C ASN A 52 3.31 -11.61 -5.73
N LEU A 53 4.48 -11.84 -6.32
CA LEU A 53 4.64 -11.82 -7.77
C LEU A 53 4.27 -13.16 -8.41
N GLU A 54 3.07 -13.23 -8.99
CA GLU A 54 2.63 -14.33 -9.85
C GLU A 54 2.61 -13.90 -11.34
N VAL A 55 2.46 -14.87 -12.25
CA VAL A 55 2.18 -14.56 -13.67
C VAL A 55 0.73 -14.10 -13.81
N ALA A 56 0.54 -12.99 -14.51
CA ALA A 56 -0.76 -12.36 -14.74
C ALA A 56 -0.94 -12.03 -16.23
N GLU A 57 -2.13 -11.58 -16.63
CA GLU A 57 -2.36 -11.14 -18.01
C GLU A 57 -1.92 -9.69 -18.20
N THR A 58 -2.10 -8.87 -17.16
CA THR A 58 -1.76 -7.45 -17.19
C THR A 58 -1.09 -6.98 -15.90
N ILE A 59 -0.33 -5.90 -16.01
CA ILE A 59 0.16 -5.11 -14.87
C ILE A 59 -0.65 -3.82 -14.81
N ILE A 60 -1.10 -3.45 -13.62
CA ILE A 60 -1.73 -2.16 -13.31
C ILE A 60 -0.67 -1.34 -12.60
N ILE A 61 -0.32 -0.18 -13.15
CA ILE A 61 0.62 0.77 -12.55
C ILE A 61 -0.18 1.95 -12.03
N GLU A 62 -0.27 2.06 -10.71
CA GLU A 62 -0.87 3.24 -10.10
C GLU A 62 0.10 4.42 -10.15
N SER A 63 -0.42 5.59 -10.46
CA SER A 63 0.30 6.85 -10.39
C SER A 63 -0.65 7.95 -9.92
N SER A 64 -0.08 9.01 -9.36
CA SER A 64 -0.81 10.22 -9.04
C SER A 64 -1.04 11.04 -10.32
N GLU A 65 -1.15 12.37 -10.19
CA GLU A 65 -1.23 13.30 -11.32
C GLU A 65 0.00 13.26 -12.25
N ILE A 66 1.13 12.76 -11.75
CA ILE A 66 2.40 12.63 -12.49
C ILE A 66 2.81 11.16 -12.50
N VAL A 67 2.97 10.61 -13.70
CA VAL A 67 3.49 9.26 -13.90
C VAL A 67 5.00 9.26 -13.68
N ARG A 68 5.48 8.37 -12.79
CA ARG A 68 6.91 8.18 -12.53
C ARG A 68 7.51 7.16 -13.50
N GLU A 69 8.48 7.62 -14.29
CA GLU A 69 9.19 6.79 -15.28
C GLU A 69 9.75 5.48 -14.71
N ASN A 70 10.33 5.50 -13.51
CA ASN A 70 10.92 4.29 -12.91
C ASN A 70 9.87 3.21 -12.58
N ALA A 71 8.66 3.59 -12.17
CA ALA A 71 7.57 2.62 -11.96
C ALA A 71 7.12 2.01 -13.29
N VAL A 72 7.03 2.83 -14.34
CA VAL A 72 6.69 2.37 -15.70
C VAL A 72 7.75 1.41 -16.25
N LYS A 73 9.03 1.75 -16.12
CA LYS A 73 10.14 0.87 -16.53
C LYS A 73 10.11 -0.47 -15.79
N MET A 74 9.79 -0.47 -14.50
CA MET A 74 9.62 -1.71 -13.74
C MET A 74 8.47 -2.56 -14.29
N GLY A 75 7.34 -1.94 -14.66
CA GLY A 75 6.25 -2.66 -15.32
C GLY A 75 6.62 -3.22 -16.70
N ILE A 76 7.37 -2.45 -17.51
CA ILE A 76 7.86 -2.93 -18.81
C ILE A 76 8.83 -4.10 -18.65
N ASP A 77 9.75 -4.03 -17.69
CA ASP A 77 10.69 -5.12 -17.40
C ASP A 77 9.95 -6.43 -17.04
N LEU A 78 8.83 -6.35 -16.32
CA LEU A 78 7.99 -7.51 -16.04
C LEU A 78 7.32 -8.09 -17.30
N ILE A 79 6.93 -7.25 -18.26
CA ILE A 79 6.40 -7.70 -19.56
C ILE A 79 7.50 -8.40 -20.35
N LEU A 80 8.70 -7.81 -20.41
CA LEU A 80 9.86 -8.41 -21.08
C LEU A 80 10.24 -9.76 -20.45
N LYS A 81 10.12 -9.88 -19.13
CA LYS A 81 10.30 -11.13 -18.37
C LYS A 81 9.10 -12.09 -18.45
N LYS A 82 8.11 -11.82 -19.30
CA LYS A 82 6.90 -12.64 -19.53
C LYS A 82 6.09 -12.89 -18.24
N LYS A 83 6.09 -11.94 -17.31
CA LYS A 83 5.23 -11.96 -16.12
C LYS A 83 3.84 -11.40 -16.39
N ALA A 84 3.69 -10.60 -17.45
CA ALA A 84 2.42 -10.16 -18.00
C ALA A 84 2.53 -9.88 -19.50
N ASN A 85 1.38 -9.73 -20.17
CA ASN A 85 1.31 -9.50 -21.62
C ASN A 85 1.01 -8.03 -21.96
N SER A 86 0.36 -7.30 -21.05
CA SER A 86 -0.05 -5.91 -21.23
C SER A 86 0.19 -5.06 -19.98
N LEU A 87 0.10 -3.75 -20.16
CA LEU A 87 0.26 -2.71 -19.16
C LEU A 87 -0.98 -1.82 -19.12
N VAL A 88 -1.50 -1.60 -17.92
CA VAL A 88 -2.51 -0.60 -17.61
C VAL A 88 -1.84 0.51 -16.83
N LEU A 89 -1.71 1.68 -17.44
CA LEU A 89 -1.15 2.87 -16.79
C LEU A 89 -2.29 3.73 -16.27
N VAL A 90 -2.35 3.92 -14.96
CA VAL A 90 -3.39 4.70 -14.30
C VAL A 90 -2.80 6.05 -13.90
N TYR A 91 -3.47 7.15 -14.23
CA TYR A 91 -3.10 8.47 -13.73
C TYR A 91 -4.34 9.23 -13.26
N GLN A 92 -4.16 10.04 -12.23
CA GLN A 92 -5.20 10.89 -11.70
C GLN A 92 -5.32 12.18 -12.52
N ASN A 93 -6.55 12.63 -12.76
CA ASN A 93 -6.83 13.97 -13.24
C ASN A 93 -7.70 14.71 -12.24
N SER A 94 -7.28 15.93 -11.91
CA SER A 94 -8.05 16.89 -11.11
C SER A 94 -8.52 17.98 -12.05
N HIS A 95 -9.82 18.24 -12.11
CA HIS A 95 -10.35 19.35 -12.92
C HIS A 95 -9.82 20.71 -12.42
N ASP A 96 -9.52 20.80 -11.11
CA ASP A 96 -9.12 22.05 -10.45
C ASP A 96 -7.59 22.22 -10.35
N GLU A 97 -6.82 21.14 -10.45
CA GLU A 97 -5.36 21.15 -10.30
C GLU A 97 -4.69 20.67 -11.60
N LYS A 98 -4.47 21.61 -12.53
CA LYS A 98 -3.72 21.33 -13.75
C LYS A 98 -2.21 21.32 -13.46
N VAL A 99 -1.55 20.21 -13.79
CA VAL A 99 -0.08 20.12 -13.71
C VAL A 99 0.55 20.97 -14.80
N PHE A 100 1.33 21.97 -14.41
CA PHE A 100 2.07 22.81 -15.35
C PHE A 100 3.04 21.97 -16.20
N GLY A 101 3.03 22.18 -17.53
CA GLY A 101 3.87 21.45 -18.47
C GLY A 101 3.35 20.06 -18.88
N ARG A 102 2.19 19.63 -18.37
CA ARG A 102 1.51 18.42 -18.82
C ARG A 102 0.78 18.68 -20.14
N PRO A 103 1.01 17.86 -21.20
CA PRO A 103 0.27 17.98 -22.46
C PRO A 103 -1.26 17.89 -22.26
N SER A 104 -2.03 18.56 -23.13
CA SER A 104 -3.49 18.52 -23.10
C SER A 104 -4.03 17.10 -23.32
N ASP A 105 -3.47 16.37 -24.29
CA ASP A 105 -3.71 14.95 -24.49
C ASP A 105 -2.61 14.12 -23.83
N TYR A 106 -2.65 14.04 -22.50
CA TYR A 106 -1.66 13.30 -21.74
C TYR A 106 -1.72 11.79 -22.01
N ALA A 107 -2.90 11.25 -22.30
CA ALA A 107 -3.06 9.83 -22.61
C ALA A 107 -2.37 9.48 -23.93
N ALA A 108 -2.54 10.27 -25.00
CA ALA A 108 -1.82 10.05 -26.25
C ALA A 108 -0.30 10.19 -26.08
N PHE A 109 0.14 11.21 -25.35
CA PHE A 109 1.56 11.42 -25.05
C PHE A 109 2.18 10.22 -24.30
N LEU A 110 1.51 9.70 -23.28
CA LEU A 110 1.97 8.53 -22.53
C LEU A 110 1.99 7.26 -23.40
N ALA A 111 1.00 7.10 -24.29
CA ALA A 111 0.97 5.97 -25.21
C ALA A 111 2.17 5.98 -26.16
N GLU A 112 2.44 7.12 -26.80
CA GLU A 112 3.57 7.29 -27.71
C GLU A 112 4.90 7.04 -26.99
N LYS A 113 5.04 7.53 -25.75
CA LYS A 113 6.22 7.25 -24.89
C LYS A 113 6.42 5.76 -24.66
N LEU A 114 5.34 5.02 -24.36
CA LEU A 114 5.39 3.57 -24.12
C LEU A 114 5.72 2.79 -25.40
N GLU A 115 5.19 3.24 -26.55
CA GLU A 115 5.51 2.67 -27.86
C GLU A 115 6.98 2.87 -28.24
N ASN A 116 7.51 4.07 -27.98
CA ASN A 116 8.93 4.37 -28.14
C ASN A 116 9.83 3.56 -27.21
N TRP A 117 9.28 3.01 -26.12
CA TRP A 117 9.98 2.07 -25.22
C TRP A 117 9.77 0.59 -25.59
N GLY A 118 9.14 0.33 -26.74
CA GLY A 118 9.06 -1.00 -27.33
C GLY A 118 7.79 -1.79 -27.01
N LEU A 119 6.80 -1.19 -26.34
CA LEU A 119 5.48 -1.81 -26.21
C LEU A 119 4.65 -1.61 -27.48
N LYS A 120 3.85 -2.60 -27.85
CA LYS A 120 2.88 -2.44 -28.95
C LYS A 120 1.61 -1.75 -28.45
N ARG A 121 0.89 -1.05 -29.33
CA ARG A 121 -0.36 -0.33 -29.00
C ARG A 121 -1.37 -1.23 -28.29
N GLU A 122 -1.52 -2.47 -28.74
CA GLU A 122 -2.44 -3.46 -28.17
C GLU A 122 -2.07 -3.90 -26.75
N GLN A 123 -0.82 -3.72 -26.34
CA GLN A 123 -0.33 -4.03 -25.00
C GLN A 123 -0.54 -2.88 -24.02
N ILE A 124 -1.00 -1.71 -24.48
CA ILE A 124 -1.09 -0.50 -23.68
C ILE A 124 -2.57 -0.16 -23.45
N LEU A 125 -2.95 -0.01 -22.18
CA LEU A 125 -4.19 0.64 -21.79
C LEU A 125 -3.87 1.80 -20.86
N ILE A 126 -4.32 3.01 -21.20
CA ILE A 126 -4.15 4.17 -20.34
C ILE A 126 -5.52 4.51 -19.75
N VAL A 127 -5.57 4.65 -18.43
CA VAL A 127 -6.79 4.90 -17.69
C VAL A 127 -6.62 6.19 -16.91
N GLU A 128 -7.27 7.23 -17.40
CA GLU A 128 -7.55 8.42 -16.62
C GLU A 128 -8.63 8.12 -15.59
N VAL A 129 -8.38 8.55 -14.35
CA VAL A 129 -9.32 8.45 -13.23
C VAL A 129 -9.50 9.82 -12.58
N PRO A 130 -10.73 10.23 -12.23
CA PRO A 130 -10.96 11.46 -11.50
C PRO A 130 -10.49 11.31 -10.05
N LYS A 131 -10.07 12.42 -9.43
CA LYS A 131 -9.65 12.49 -8.02
C LYS A 131 -10.86 12.50 -7.06
N GLU A 132 -11.71 11.47 -7.11
CA GLU A 132 -12.92 11.36 -6.30
C GLU A 132 -12.69 10.58 -5.00
N HIS A 133 -13.14 11.11 -3.85
CA HIS A 133 -12.96 10.42 -2.57
C HIS A 133 -13.98 9.28 -2.37
N PRO A 134 -13.56 8.11 -1.85
CA PRO A 134 -12.18 7.72 -1.55
C PRO A 134 -11.39 7.31 -2.81
N VAL A 135 -10.32 8.06 -3.10
CA VAL A 135 -9.55 8.03 -4.36
C VAL A 135 -9.26 6.61 -4.82
N THR A 136 -8.51 5.84 -4.04
CA THR A 136 -8.08 4.49 -4.43
C THR A 136 -9.24 3.51 -4.68
N LEU A 137 -10.41 3.72 -4.07
CA LEU A 137 -11.59 2.90 -4.35
C LEU A 137 -12.25 3.29 -5.67
N ALA A 138 -12.36 4.59 -5.96
CA ALA A 138 -12.86 5.08 -7.23
C ALA A 138 -11.95 4.60 -8.37
N GLU A 139 -10.62 4.70 -8.19
CA GLU A 139 -9.61 4.19 -9.12
C GLU A 139 -9.78 2.69 -9.36
N ALA A 140 -9.81 1.88 -8.30
CA ALA A 140 -9.97 0.43 -8.41
C ALA A 140 -11.22 0.04 -9.20
N ARG A 141 -12.35 0.71 -8.95
CA ARG A 141 -13.61 0.45 -9.68
C ARG A 141 -13.49 0.75 -11.16
N ILE A 142 -12.98 1.92 -11.52
CA ILE A 142 -12.85 2.34 -12.92
C ILE A 142 -11.87 1.42 -13.66
N VAL A 143 -10.71 1.17 -13.07
CA VAL A 143 -9.65 0.36 -13.68
C VAL A 143 -10.13 -1.09 -13.86
N LEU A 144 -10.68 -1.70 -12.81
CA LEU A 144 -11.09 -3.10 -12.87
C LEU A 144 -12.27 -3.34 -13.81
N GLN A 145 -13.22 -2.40 -13.90
CA GLN A 145 -14.29 -2.46 -14.90
C GLN A 145 -13.73 -2.41 -16.33
N LYS A 146 -12.74 -1.56 -16.61
CA LYS A 146 -12.13 -1.47 -17.94
C LYS A 146 -11.36 -2.73 -18.33
N ILE A 147 -10.61 -3.34 -17.41
CA ILE A 147 -9.88 -4.58 -17.73
C ILE A 147 -10.80 -5.82 -17.76
N ALA A 148 -11.91 -5.81 -17.02
CA ALA A 148 -12.91 -6.87 -17.07
C ALA A 148 -13.52 -6.99 -18.48
N GLN A 149 -13.73 -5.87 -19.17
CA GLN A 149 -14.19 -5.86 -20.58
C GLN A 149 -13.20 -6.54 -21.53
N LYS A 150 -11.91 -6.57 -21.16
CA LYS A 150 -10.84 -7.29 -21.89
C LYS A 150 -10.68 -8.74 -21.42
N LYS A 151 -11.59 -9.25 -20.59
CA LYS A 151 -11.60 -10.61 -20.03
C LYS A 151 -10.36 -10.94 -19.18
N VAL A 152 -9.71 -9.93 -18.60
CA VAL A 152 -8.61 -10.13 -17.66
C VAL A 152 -9.14 -10.80 -16.39
N LYS A 153 -8.45 -11.84 -15.93
CA LYS A 153 -8.70 -12.62 -14.72
C LYS A 153 -7.58 -12.52 -13.70
N LYS A 154 -6.37 -12.16 -14.12
CA LYS A 154 -5.21 -11.98 -13.23
C LYS A 154 -4.49 -10.68 -13.55
N ALA A 155 -4.28 -9.85 -12.53
CA ALA A 155 -3.54 -8.60 -12.64
C ALA A 155 -2.49 -8.45 -11.54
N ILE A 156 -1.29 -8.01 -11.93
CA ILE A 156 -0.29 -7.50 -10.99
C ILE A 156 -0.62 -6.05 -10.69
N LEU A 157 -0.68 -5.65 -9.43
CA LEU A 157 -0.87 -4.28 -9.00
C LEU A 157 0.47 -3.72 -8.51
N LEU A 158 1.07 -2.85 -9.32
CA LEU A 158 2.29 -2.13 -9.02
C LEU A 158 1.94 -0.79 -8.38
N ALA A 159 2.22 -0.65 -7.09
CA ALA A 159 1.91 0.53 -6.28
C ALA A 159 3.17 1.04 -5.56
N GLU A 160 3.27 2.36 -5.34
CA GLU A 160 4.46 2.97 -4.73
C GLU A 160 4.52 2.73 -3.21
N GLY A 161 5.64 2.23 -2.72
CA GLY A 161 5.97 2.15 -1.30
C GLY A 161 4.89 1.54 -0.41
N PHE A 162 4.58 2.22 0.69
CA PHE A 162 3.62 1.75 1.69
C PHE A 162 2.16 1.99 1.28
N HIS A 163 1.91 2.68 0.16
CA HIS A 163 0.58 2.79 -0.43
C HIS A 163 0.03 1.41 -0.83
N THR A 164 0.92 0.48 -1.17
CA THR A 164 0.63 -0.87 -1.65
C THR A 164 -0.39 -1.61 -0.82
N ARG A 165 -0.34 -1.57 0.52
CA ARG A 165 -1.31 -2.27 1.36
C ARG A 165 -2.74 -1.82 1.12
N ARG A 166 -2.96 -0.51 1.10
CA ARG A 166 -4.29 0.09 0.91
C ARG A 166 -4.79 -0.15 -0.50
N SER A 167 -3.94 0.03 -1.51
CA SER A 167 -4.30 -0.25 -2.90
C SER A 167 -4.65 -1.71 -3.11
N PHE A 168 -3.78 -2.63 -2.67
CA PHE A 168 -3.98 -4.06 -2.80
C PHE A 168 -5.34 -4.49 -2.27
N TRP A 169 -5.68 -4.14 -1.04
CA TRP A 169 -6.95 -4.58 -0.46
C TRP A 169 -8.17 -3.94 -1.10
N THR A 170 -8.02 -2.71 -1.62
CA THR A 170 -9.09 -2.04 -2.34
C THR A 170 -9.34 -2.71 -3.70
N TYR A 171 -8.28 -2.94 -4.47
CA TYR A 171 -8.35 -3.65 -5.75
C TYR A 171 -8.78 -5.10 -5.57
N LYS A 172 -8.27 -5.80 -4.56
CA LYS A 172 -8.66 -7.18 -4.27
C LYS A 172 -10.15 -7.29 -3.99
N ARG A 173 -10.71 -6.40 -3.17
CA ARG A 173 -12.15 -6.39 -2.89
C ARG A 173 -12.97 -6.19 -4.16
N VAL A 174 -12.65 -5.16 -4.94
CA VAL A 174 -13.39 -4.87 -6.19
C VAL A 174 -13.15 -5.97 -7.24
N GLY A 175 -11.96 -6.56 -7.27
CA GLY A 175 -11.60 -7.66 -8.14
C GLY A 175 -12.35 -8.95 -7.79
N GLU A 176 -12.57 -9.25 -6.51
CA GLU A 176 -13.41 -10.37 -6.06
C GLU A 176 -14.84 -10.27 -6.66
N GLU A 177 -15.41 -9.06 -6.77
CA GLU A 177 -16.74 -8.83 -7.38
C GLU A 177 -16.75 -9.06 -8.90
N LEU A 178 -15.60 -8.96 -9.56
CA LEU A 178 -15.43 -9.07 -11.01
C LEU A 178 -14.72 -10.36 -11.45
N ASP A 179 -14.44 -11.27 -10.52
CA ASP A 179 -13.64 -12.49 -10.74
C ASP A 179 -12.25 -12.17 -11.33
N ILE A 180 -11.57 -11.20 -10.71
CA ILE A 180 -10.19 -10.78 -11.04
C ILE A 180 -9.31 -10.95 -9.81
N LYS A 181 -8.29 -11.82 -9.91
CA LYS A 181 -7.27 -12.01 -8.88
C LYS A 181 -6.20 -10.92 -8.98
N ILE A 182 -5.92 -10.27 -7.87
CA ILE A 182 -4.94 -9.17 -7.77
C ILE A 182 -3.69 -9.64 -7.02
N PHE A 183 -2.53 -9.32 -7.57
CA PHE A 183 -1.21 -9.65 -7.04
C PHE A 183 -0.45 -8.38 -6.68
N PRO A 184 -0.19 -8.08 -5.40
CA PRO A 184 0.49 -6.85 -5.02
C PRO A 184 1.99 -6.93 -5.33
N LEU A 185 2.52 -5.83 -5.86
CA LEU A 185 3.94 -5.63 -6.09
C LEU A 185 4.33 -4.20 -5.69
N PRO A 186 5.00 -4.01 -4.54
CA PRO A 186 5.41 -2.68 -4.11
C PRO A 186 6.61 -2.19 -4.92
N CYS A 187 6.62 -0.90 -5.29
CA CYS A 187 7.78 -0.26 -5.90
C CYS A 187 8.32 0.86 -4.99
N PHE A 188 9.56 0.71 -4.52
CA PHE A 188 10.21 1.68 -3.65
C PHE A 188 11.18 2.54 -4.47
N LEU A 189 10.77 3.77 -4.80
CA LEU A 189 11.52 4.64 -5.71
C LEU A 189 12.41 5.67 -5.01
N LYS A 190 12.12 5.97 -3.75
CA LYS A 190 12.72 7.12 -3.03
C LYS A 190 13.56 6.73 -1.82
N TYR A 191 13.30 5.56 -1.24
CA TYR A 191 14.00 4.99 -0.10
C TYR A 191 13.99 3.46 -0.23
N ARG A 192 14.69 2.75 0.66
CA ARG A 192 14.72 1.27 0.66
C ARG A 192 13.73 0.71 1.66
N LYS A 193 13.00 -0.35 1.28
CA LYS A 193 12.05 -1.07 2.14
C LYS A 193 12.71 -1.60 3.41
N GLU A 194 13.96 -2.04 3.35
CA GLU A 194 14.66 -2.70 4.46
C GLU A 194 15.21 -1.73 5.49
N THR A 195 15.25 -0.43 5.16
CA THR A 195 15.84 0.64 5.98
C THR A 195 14.99 1.92 5.97
N TRP A 196 13.67 1.81 5.73
CA TRP A 196 12.77 2.95 5.54
C TRP A 196 12.75 3.92 6.72
N TRP A 197 12.97 3.41 7.93
CA TRP A 197 13.00 4.19 9.18
C TRP A 197 14.27 5.03 9.35
N GLN A 198 15.25 4.91 8.46
CA GLN A 198 16.44 5.76 8.43
C GLN A 198 16.27 6.95 7.48
N ASP A 199 15.18 6.97 6.72
CA ASP A 199 14.89 7.98 5.71
C ASP A 199 13.66 8.81 6.10
N ASN A 200 13.78 10.13 6.02
CA ASN A 200 12.71 11.04 6.41
C ASN A 200 11.44 10.85 5.56
N GLN A 201 11.59 10.51 4.29
CA GLN A 201 10.47 10.26 3.40
C GLN A 201 9.84 8.89 3.68
N GLY A 202 10.67 7.87 3.93
CA GLY A 202 10.20 6.56 4.36
C GLY A 202 9.35 6.62 5.63
N ILE A 203 9.82 7.35 6.65
CA ILE A 203 9.07 7.58 7.89
C ILE A 203 7.73 8.28 7.61
N ARG A 204 7.76 9.41 6.89
CA ARG A 204 6.57 10.21 6.61
C ARG A 204 5.52 9.42 5.84
N GLU A 205 5.94 8.67 4.82
CA GLU A 205 5.03 7.85 4.02
C GLU A 205 4.43 6.72 4.84
N PHE A 206 5.24 6.00 5.63
CA PHE A 206 4.76 4.92 6.48
C PHE A 206 3.63 5.38 7.42
N PHE A 207 3.85 6.50 8.14
CA PHE A 207 2.84 7.04 9.05
C PHE A 207 1.59 7.52 8.30
N ALA A 208 1.77 8.24 7.19
CA ALA A 208 0.64 8.74 6.40
C ALA A 208 -0.21 7.59 5.84
N GLU A 209 0.40 6.56 5.27
CA GLU A 209 -0.33 5.41 4.73
C GLU A 209 -0.91 4.51 5.82
N SER A 210 -0.28 4.42 6.99
CA SER A 210 -0.87 3.71 8.15
C SER A 210 -2.17 4.36 8.60
N ILE A 211 -2.20 5.70 8.70
CA ILE A 211 -3.41 6.45 9.08
C ILE A 211 -4.50 6.31 8.01
N LYS A 212 -4.15 6.45 6.72
CA LYS A 212 -5.11 6.26 5.62
C LYS A 212 -5.65 4.84 5.56
N TYR A 213 -4.82 3.84 5.79
CA TYR A 213 -5.23 2.44 5.83
C TYR A 213 -6.22 2.19 6.96
N LEU A 214 -5.94 2.71 8.17
CA LEU A 214 -6.87 2.65 9.29
C LEU A 214 -8.20 3.36 8.98
N TYR A 215 -8.15 4.53 8.33
CA TYR A 215 -9.35 5.22 7.87
C TYR A 215 -10.20 4.36 6.91
N TYR A 216 -9.56 3.68 5.95
CA TYR A 216 -10.27 2.79 5.00
C TYR A 216 -10.89 1.57 5.70
N LEU A 217 -10.24 1.05 6.74
CA LEU A 217 -10.77 0.00 7.58
C LEU A 217 -12.00 0.46 8.36
N ILE A 218 -11.91 1.59 9.08
CA ILE A 218 -13.01 2.13 9.91
C ILE A 218 -14.22 2.48 9.04
N ARG A 219 -14.00 3.03 7.84
CA ARG A 219 -15.06 3.36 6.89
C ARG A 219 -15.62 2.16 6.13
N GLY A 220 -15.06 0.98 6.32
CA GLY A 220 -15.51 -0.24 5.66
C GLY A 220 -15.24 -0.27 4.16
N TYR A 221 -14.27 0.51 3.66
CA TYR A 221 -13.81 0.42 2.26
C TYR A 221 -12.96 -0.83 2.03
N ILE A 222 -12.20 -1.23 3.04
CA ILE A 222 -11.38 -2.45 3.07
C ILE A 222 -11.93 -3.39 4.17
N PRO A 223 -11.98 -4.72 3.94
CA PRO A 223 -12.49 -5.66 4.93
C PRO A 223 -11.53 -5.86 6.11
N ILE A 224 -12.05 -6.06 7.33
CA ILE A 224 -11.26 -6.25 8.57
C ILE A 224 -10.27 -7.43 8.47
N LYS A 225 -10.57 -8.46 7.67
CA LYS A 225 -9.66 -9.60 7.40
C LYS A 225 -8.29 -9.15 6.87
N SER A 226 -8.19 -7.94 6.33
CA SER A 226 -6.93 -7.35 5.90
C SER A 226 -5.97 -7.03 7.04
N LEU A 227 -6.37 -7.11 8.32
CA LEU A 227 -5.44 -6.94 9.45
C LEU A 227 -4.59 -8.18 9.72
N VAL A 228 -5.05 -9.36 9.30
CA VAL A 228 -4.43 -10.66 9.66
C VAL A 228 -3.89 -11.42 8.47
N MET A 229 -4.39 -11.17 7.25
CA MET A 229 -3.85 -11.81 6.05
C MET A 229 -2.67 -11.03 5.50
N MET A 230 -1.50 -11.67 5.40
CA MET A 230 -0.36 -11.15 4.66
C MET A 230 -0.53 -11.38 3.16
#